data_AF-A0A7J4DR62-F1
#
_entry.id   AF-A0A7J4DR62-F1
#
_cell.length_a   1.000
_cell.length_b   1.000
_cell.length_c   1.000
_cell.angle_alpha   90.00
_cell.angle_beta   90.00
_cell.angle_gamma   90.00
#
_symmetry.space_group_name_H-M   'P 1'
#
loop_
_entity.id
_entity.type
_entity.pdbx_description
1 polymer ?
#
loop_
_entity_poly.entity_id
_entity_poly.type
_entity_poly.pdbx_seq_one_letter_code
_entity_poly.pdbx_strand_id
1 'polypeptide(L)'
;MLISIGGYRSQNKKLKMLLEKAASFYGTKLMSKRLYNNIELSIVLTRKMKKKEGCYGTCHFEDNEWRPREFIIELDGGPRRSLEMLLMTLAHEMIHLKQWARGEMQDYARKPAMRRWKSKTYDVRKIDYVDEPWEKEAYRLEEKLYKEFAEVVL
;
A
#
# COMPACT_ATOMS: atom_id res chain seq x y z
N MET A 1 -4.01 -10.16 -10.19
CA MET A 1 -4.44 -8.94 -9.52
C MET A 1 -5.25 -8.15 -10.53
N LEU A 2 -6.49 -7.80 -10.18
CA LEU A 2 -7.28 -6.87 -10.96
C LEU A 2 -7.02 -5.47 -10.42
N ILE A 3 -6.62 -4.53 -11.27
CA ILE A 3 -6.25 -3.17 -10.85
C ILE A 3 -7.20 -2.17 -11.50
N SER A 4 -7.82 -1.32 -10.69
CA SER A 4 -8.59 -0.16 -11.15
C SER A 4 -7.90 1.12 -10.69
N ILE A 5 -7.97 2.19 -11.49
CA ILE A 5 -7.34 3.48 -11.14
C ILE A 5 -8.33 4.63 -11.35
N GLY A 6 -8.62 5.37 -10.28
CA GLY A 6 -9.61 6.44 -10.24
C GLY A 6 -9.10 7.73 -9.58
N GLY A 7 -10.02 8.67 -9.36
CA GLY A 7 -9.77 9.90 -8.62
C GLY A 7 -9.18 11.07 -9.43
N TYR A 8 -8.43 11.93 -8.75
CA TYR A 8 -7.78 13.11 -9.30
C TYR A 8 -6.78 12.75 -10.42
N ARG A 9 -6.70 13.57 -11.48
CA ARG A 9 -5.85 13.32 -12.66
C ARG A 9 -6.13 11.99 -13.34
N SER A 10 -7.31 11.40 -13.13
CA SER A 10 -7.69 10.13 -13.76
C SER A 10 -7.76 10.18 -15.29
N GLN A 11 -7.75 11.38 -15.89
CA GLN A 11 -7.60 11.60 -17.32
C GLN A 11 -6.15 11.41 -17.84
N ASN A 12 -5.15 11.41 -16.96
CA ASN A 12 -3.75 11.24 -17.35
C ASN A 12 -3.43 9.75 -17.59
N LYS A 13 -3.64 9.31 -18.84
CA LYS A 13 -3.44 7.91 -19.27
C LYS A 13 -2.01 7.40 -19.02
N LYS A 14 -0.99 8.23 -19.24
CA LYS A 14 0.43 7.84 -19.02
C LYS A 14 0.69 7.53 -17.55
N LEU A 15 0.20 8.40 -16.65
CA LEU A 15 0.34 8.20 -15.21
C LEU A 15 -0.40 6.95 -14.74
N LYS A 16 -1.64 6.73 -15.21
CA LYS A 16 -2.40 5.52 -14.90
C LYS A 16 -1.67 4.26 -15.31
N MET A 17 -1.23 4.18 -16.57
CA MET A 17 -0.49 3.02 -17.08
C MET A 17 0.79 2.78 -16.26
N LEU A 18 1.47 3.83 -15.83
CA LEU A 18 2.68 3.69 -15.02
C LEU A 18 2.38 3.17 -13.61
N LEU A 19 1.34 3.68 -12.95
CA LEU A 19 0.89 3.19 -11.63
C LEU A 19 0.42 1.73 -11.70
N GLU A 20 -0.29 1.36 -12.76
CA GLU A 20 -0.73 -0.02 -13.00
C GLU A 20 0.46 -0.97 -13.17
N LYS A 21 1.46 -0.58 -13.95
CA LYS A 21 2.71 -1.33 -14.11
C LYS A 21 3.47 -1.45 -12.79
N ALA A 22 3.57 -0.37 -12.02
CA ALA A 22 4.24 -0.36 -10.72
C ALA A 22 3.55 -1.28 -9.72
N ALA A 23 2.24 -1.14 -9.54
CA ALA A 23 1.46 -1.99 -8.64
C ALA A 23 1.55 -3.48 -9.06
N SER A 24 1.44 -3.78 -10.36
CA SER A 24 1.63 -5.14 -10.86
C SER A 24 3.02 -5.69 -10.52
N PHE A 25 4.08 -4.91 -10.79
CA PHE A 25 5.46 -5.29 -10.50
C PHE A 25 5.67 -5.56 -9.00
N TYR A 26 5.30 -4.61 -8.14
CA TYR A 26 5.40 -4.76 -6.68
C TYR A 26 4.61 -5.97 -6.19
N GLY A 27 3.38 -6.15 -6.67
CA GLY A 27 2.53 -7.28 -6.32
C GLY A 27 3.17 -8.63 -6.65
N THR A 28 3.77 -8.78 -7.85
CA THR A 28 4.46 -10.02 -8.24
C THR A 28 5.72 -10.30 -7.44
N LYS A 29 6.41 -9.27 -6.95
CA LYS A 29 7.60 -9.39 -6.09
C LYS A 29 7.24 -9.76 -4.65
N LEU A 30 6.13 -9.21 -4.16
CA LEU A 30 5.71 -9.31 -2.76
C LEU A 30 4.90 -10.58 -2.45
N MET A 31 4.17 -11.11 -3.43
CA MET A 31 3.17 -12.15 -3.22
C MET A 31 3.39 -13.37 -4.13
N SER A 32 2.96 -14.54 -3.65
CA SER A 32 2.90 -15.73 -4.51
C SER A 32 1.94 -15.51 -5.69
N LYS A 33 2.18 -16.18 -6.82
CA LYS A 33 1.30 -16.10 -8.00
C LYS A 33 -0.17 -16.36 -7.67
N ARG A 34 -0.45 -17.33 -6.80
CA ARG A 34 -1.82 -17.64 -6.33
C ARG A 34 -2.42 -16.45 -5.59
N LEU A 35 -1.70 -15.88 -4.63
CA LEU A 35 -2.23 -14.75 -3.85
C LEU A 35 -2.44 -13.54 -4.75
N TYR A 36 -1.42 -13.16 -5.54
CA TYR A 36 -1.48 -12.06 -6.50
C TYR A 36 -2.70 -12.16 -7.42
N ASN A 37 -3.01 -13.34 -7.94
CA ASN A 37 -4.15 -13.53 -8.84
C ASN A 37 -5.53 -13.33 -8.17
N ASN A 38 -5.60 -13.44 -6.84
CA ASN A 38 -6.84 -13.28 -6.08
C ASN A 38 -6.97 -11.89 -5.42
N ILE A 39 -6.13 -10.92 -5.77
CA ILE A 39 -6.25 -9.54 -5.26
C ILE A 39 -7.03 -8.69 -6.26
N GLU A 40 -7.98 -7.93 -5.74
CA GLU A 40 -8.58 -6.77 -6.39
C GLU A 40 -8.05 -5.51 -5.70
N LEU A 41 -7.52 -4.58 -6.49
CA LEU A 41 -6.89 -3.36 -6.01
C LEU A 41 -7.45 -2.14 -6.74
N SER A 42 -8.04 -1.23 -5.98
CA SER A 42 -8.45 0.09 -6.45
C SER A 42 -7.47 1.15 -5.99
N ILE A 43 -6.76 1.78 -6.93
CA ILE A 43 -5.85 2.90 -6.65
C ILE A 43 -6.58 4.22 -6.89
N VAL A 44 -6.70 5.04 -5.85
CA VAL A 44 -7.39 6.32 -5.91
C VAL A 44 -6.38 7.45 -5.73
N LEU A 45 -6.20 8.27 -6.76
CA LEU A 45 -5.42 9.49 -6.64
C LEU A 45 -6.27 10.57 -5.98
N THR A 46 -5.77 11.18 -4.92
CA THR A 46 -6.45 12.30 -4.25
C THR A 46 -5.55 13.54 -4.23
N ARG A 47 -5.93 14.57 -3.47
CA ARG A 47 -5.11 15.79 -3.30
C ARG A 47 -5.07 16.20 -1.84
N LYS A 48 -3.92 16.74 -1.45
CA LYS A 48 -3.73 17.39 -0.14
C LYS A 48 -3.91 16.40 1.03
N MET A 49 -3.62 15.12 0.83
CA MET A 49 -3.68 14.12 1.91
C MET A 49 -2.77 14.53 3.05
N LYS A 50 -1.56 15.01 2.74
CA LYS A 50 -0.63 15.45 3.80
C LYS A 50 -1.21 16.53 4.72
N LYS A 51 -2.04 17.42 4.17
CA LYS A 51 -2.68 18.49 4.95
C LYS A 51 -3.90 17.98 5.72
N LYS A 52 -4.63 17.00 5.19
CA LYS A 52 -5.88 16.48 5.76
C LYS A 52 -5.66 15.37 6.77
N GLU A 53 -4.75 14.45 6.46
CA GLU A 53 -4.58 13.15 7.09
C GLU A 53 -3.16 12.94 7.63
N GLY A 54 -2.21 13.83 7.29
CA GLY A 54 -0.84 13.74 7.79
C GLY A 54 0.04 12.70 7.08
N CYS A 55 -0.52 11.89 6.18
CA CYS A 55 0.18 10.89 5.35
C CYS A 55 0.17 11.26 3.85
N TYR A 56 0.81 10.43 3.04
CA TYR A 56 0.88 10.60 1.57
C TYR A 56 0.23 9.45 0.79
N GLY A 57 -0.05 8.36 1.48
CA GLY A 57 -0.85 7.25 1.00
C GLY A 57 -1.50 6.55 2.18
N THR A 58 -2.47 5.71 1.86
CA THR A 58 -3.14 4.81 2.81
C THR A 58 -3.47 3.50 2.11
N CYS A 59 -3.55 2.42 2.88
CA CYS A 59 -4.03 1.13 2.42
C CYS A 59 -5.15 0.63 3.33
N HIS A 60 -6.33 0.42 2.74
CA HIS A 60 -7.51 -0.11 3.39
C HIS A 60 -8.03 -1.34 2.63
N PHE A 61 -8.86 -2.15 3.30
CA PHE A 61 -9.55 -3.29 2.70
C PHE A 61 -11.06 -3.17 2.92
N GLU A 62 -11.85 -3.69 2.00
CA GLU A 62 -13.32 -3.55 2.01
C GLU A 62 -14.07 -4.85 2.32
N ASP A 63 -13.40 -6.00 2.29
CA ASP A 63 -14.03 -7.32 2.44
C ASP A 63 -13.89 -7.87 3.88
N ASN A 64 -12.87 -8.69 4.14
CA ASN A 64 -12.74 -9.46 5.38
C ASN A 64 -11.56 -8.96 6.22
N GLU A 65 -11.78 -8.81 7.53
CA GLU A 65 -10.71 -8.45 8.49
C GLU A 65 -9.56 -9.49 8.55
N TRP A 66 -9.82 -10.73 8.13
CA TRP A 66 -8.82 -11.79 8.05
C TRP A 66 -8.44 -12.14 6.61
N ARG A 67 -7.21 -11.79 6.25
CA ARG A 67 -6.62 -12.06 4.92
C ARG A 67 -7.51 -11.52 3.79
N PRO A 68 -7.76 -10.20 3.76
CA PRO A 68 -8.57 -9.54 2.73
C PRO A 68 -8.03 -9.75 1.32
N ARG A 69 -8.90 -9.57 0.33
CA ARG A 69 -8.61 -9.68 -1.11
C ARG A 69 -8.98 -8.42 -1.88
N GLU A 70 -9.85 -7.59 -1.33
CA GLU A 70 -10.32 -6.35 -1.95
C GLU A 70 -9.71 -5.16 -1.21
N PHE A 71 -8.88 -4.39 -1.91
CA PHE A 71 -8.09 -3.31 -1.32
C PHE A 71 -8.31 -1.98 -2.03
N ILE A 72 -8.27 -0.91 -1.24
CA ILE A 72 -8.16 0.47 -1.71
C ILE A 72 -6.82 1.03 -1.26
N ILE A 73 -6.04 1.55 -2.22
CA ILE A 73 -4.86 2.36 -1.94
C ILE A 73 -5.14 3.79 -2.38
N GLU A 74 -5.11 4.73 -1.45
CA GLU A 74 -5.19 6.16 -1.77
C GLU A 74 -3.79 6.75 -1.83
N LEU A 75 -3.54 7.65 -2.78
CA LEU A 75 -2.24 8.32 -2.93
C LEU A 75 -2.40 9.83 -3.20
N ASP A 76 -1.55 10.66 -2.61
CA ASP A 76 -1.53 12.10 -2.88
C ASP A 76 -0.95 12.40 -4.27
N GLY A 77 -1.83 12.53 -5.25
CA GLY A 77 -1.50 12.88 -6.63
C GLY A 77 -1.32 14.38 -6.87
N GLY A 78 -1.15 15.18 -5.80
CA GLY A 78 -0.99 16.63 -5.88
C GLY A 78 0.17 17.07 -6.77
N PRO A 79 0.11 18.28 -7.38
CA PRO A 79 1.10 18.74 -8.36
C PRO A 79 2.52 18.96 -7.79
N ARG A 80 2.65 19.02 -6.46
CA ARG A 80 3.95 19.13 -5.77
C ARG A 80 4.60 17.76 -5.51
N ARG A 81 3.94 16.65 -5.84
CA ARG A 81 4.52 15.32 -5.71
C ARG A 81 5.27 14.91 -6.96
N SER A 82 6.55 14.59 -6.78
CA SER A 82 7.36 13.98 -7.82
C SER A 82 6.84 12.58 -8.12
N LEU A 83 7.14 12.11 -9.33
CA LEU A 83 6.77 10.78 -9.77
C LEU A 83 7.44 9.70 -8.90
N GLU A 84 8.71 9.90 -8.56
CA GLU A 84 9.46 9.05 -7.63
C GLU A 84 8.76 8.90 -6.28
N MET A 85 8.41 10.01 -5.63
CA MET A 85 7.74 9.97 -4.33
C MET A 85 6.39 9.27 -4.40
N LEU A 86 5.64 9.45 -5.50
CA LEU A 86 4.37 8.76 -5.71
C LEU A 86 4.57 7.24 -5.86
N LEU A 87 5.58 6.82 -6.62
CA LEU A 87 5.90 5.40 -6.86
C LEU A 87 6.48 4.71 -5.61
N MET A 88 7.27 5.42 -4.80
CA MET A 88 7.74 4.93 -3.50
C MET A 88 6.59 4.81 -2.50
N THR A 89 5.70 5.81 -2.44
CA THR A 89 4.50 5.73 -1.58
C THR A 89 3.62 4.55 -1.98
N LEU A 90 3.41 4.34 -3.29
CA LEU A 90 2.70 3.14 -3.77
C LEU A 90 3.42 1.84 -3.36
N ALA A 91 4.76 1.79 -3.40
CA ALA A 91 5.51 0.62 -2.94
C ALA A 91 5.28 0.34 -1.44
N HIS A 92 5.28 1.39 -0.62
CA HIS A 92 4.97 1.33 0.82
C HIS A 92 3.58 0.73 1.06
N GLU A 93 2.55 1.30 0.44
CA GLU A 93 1.17 0.82 0.60
C GLU A 93 0.97 -0.61 0.06
N MET A 94 1.68 -0.99 -1.00
CA MET A 94 1.67 -2.37 -1.52
C MET A 94 2.30 -3.37 -0.53
N ILE A 95 3.26 -2.93 0.29
CA ILE A 95 3.81 -3.76 1.37
C ILE A 95 2.74 -3.98 2.45
N HIS A 96 2.00 -2.94 2.84
CA HIS A 96 0.85 -3.09 3.76
C HIS A 96 -0.23 -4.00 3.20
N LEU A 97 -0.59 -3.85 1.93
CA LEU A 97 -1.50 -4.76 1.24
C LEU A 97 -1.03 -6.21 1.38
N LYS A 98 0.26 -6.48 1.08
CA LYS A 98 0.86 -7.82 1.24
C LYS A 98 0.73 -8.34 2.67
N GLN A 99 1.01 -7.48 3.64
CA GLN A 99 0.99 -7.83 5.06
C GLN A 99 -0.41 -8.31 5.50
N TRP A 100 -1.44 -7.56 5.12
CA TRP A 100 -2.84 -7.94 5.34
C TRP A 100 -3.21 -9.21 4.58
N ALA A 101 -2.95 -9.25 3.27
CA ALA A 101 -3.36 -10.35 2.40
C ALA A 101 -2.75 -11.71 2.83
N ARG A 102 -1.51 -11.70 3.33
CA ARG A 102 -0.83 -12.90 3.86
C ARG A 102 -1.29 -13.29 5.26
N GLY A 103 -2.01 -12.42 5.97
CA GLY A 103 -2.33 -12.62 7.40
C GLY A 103 -1.12 -12.42 8.30
N GLU A 104 -0.12 -11.66 7.82
CA GLU A 104 0.98 -11.17 8.66
C GLU A 104 0.48 -10.05 9.57
N MET A 105 -0.49 -9.26 9.12
CA MET A 105 -1.16 -8.24 9.91
C MET A 105 -2.63 -8.60 10.13
N GLN A 106 -3.12 -8.37 11.35
CA GLN A 106 -4.51 -8.56 11.73
C GLN A 106 -4.89 -7.59 12.86
N ASP A 107 -6.04 -6.93 12.72
CA ASP A 107 -6.66 -6.16 13.79
C ASP A 107 -7.72 -7.00 14.53
N TYR A 108 -7.97 -6.66 15.79
CA TYR A 108 -8.97 -7.31 16.60
C TYR A 108 -10.18 -6.39 16.77
N ALA A 109 -11.32 -6.74 16.17
CA ALA A 109 -12.57 -5.98 16.30
C ALA A 109 -12.94 -5.64 17.76
N ARG A 110 -12.74 -6.59 18.69
CA ARG A 110 -13.05 -6.40 20.13
C ARG A 110 -11.95 -5.65 20.91
N LYS A 111 -10.77 -5.47 20.31
CA LYS A 111 -9.60 -4.82 20.94
C LYS A 111 -8.89 -3.95 19.89
N PRO A 112 -9.48 -2.82 19.48
CA PRO A 112 -8.98 -2.01 18.36
C PRO A 112 -7.58 -1.43 18.60
N ALA A 113 -7.14 -1.35 19.85
CA ALA A 113 -5.77 -0.94 20.19
C ALA A 113 -4.74 -2.07 20.04
N MET A 114 -5.17 -3.31 19.81
CA MET A 114 -4.28 -4.44 19.64
C MET A 114 -4.15 -4.75 18.15
N ARG A 115 -2.91 -4.84 17.68
CA ARG A 115 -2.58 -5.29 16.33
C ARG A 115 -1.69 -6.52 16.40
N ARG A 116 -2.07 -7.57 15.71
CA ARG A 116 -1.21 -8.74 15.51
C ARG A 116 -0.30 -8.48 14.33
N TRP A 117 0.98 -8.73 14.55
CA TRP A 117 2.01 -8.73 13.54
C TRP A 117 2.82 -10.03 13.61
N LYS A 118 2.66 -10.87 12.59
CA LYS A 118 3.19 -12.23 12.47
C LYS A 118 2.75 -13.08 13.66
N SER A 119 3.69 -13.42 14.55
CA SER A 119 3.43 -14.23 15.75
C SER A 119 3.26 -13.40 17.02
N LYS A 120 3.37 -12.07 16.95
CA LYS A 120 3.33 -11.18 18.12
C LYS A 120 2.13 -10.25 18.06
N THR A 121 1.66 -9.82 19.23
CA THR A 121 0.58 -8.84 19.36
C THR A 121 1.11 -7.61 20.08
N TYR A 122 0.78 -6.44 19.55
CA TYR A 122 1.27 -5.15 20.01
C TYR A 122 0.08 -4.25 20.37
N ASP A 123 0.23 -3.45 21.43
CA ASP A 123 -0.71 -2.37 21.76
C ASP A 123 -0.22 -1.11 21.04
N VAL A 124 -0.90 -0.69 19.97
CA VAL A 124 -0.47 0.43 19.10
C VAL A 124 -0.44 1.77 19.84
N ARG A 125 -1.09 1.88 20.99
CA ARG A 125 -1.05 3.10 21.82
C ARG A 125 0.25 3.24 22.60
N LYS A 126 1.07 2.17 22.66
CA LYS A 126 2.32 2.09 23.43
C LYS A 126 3.56 2.11 22.55
N ILE A 127 3.40 2.25 21.24
CA ILE A 127 4.49 2.19 20.25
C ILE A 127 4.32 3.40 19.35
N ASP A 128 5.39 4.16 19.15
CA ASP A 128 5.37 5.25 18.19
C ASP A 128 5.23 4.68 16.77
N TYR A 129 4.48 5.38 15.91
CA TYR A 129 4.17 4.91 14.56
C TYR A 129 5.42 4.45 13.77
N VAL A 130 6.51 5.23 13.82
CA VAL A 130 7.77 4.91 13.13
C VAL A 130 8.47 3.66 13.69
N ASP A 131 8.12 3.27 14.92
CA ASP A 131 8.67 2.10 15.59
C ASP A 131 7.84 0.84 15.42
N GLU A 132 6.65 0.96 14.85
CA GLU A 132 5.77 -0.15 14.55
C GLU A 132 6.47 -1.16 13.60
N PRO A 133 6.46 -2.47 13.93
CA PRO A 133 7.21 -3.47 13.16
C PRO A 133 6.79 -3.59 11.69
N TRP A 134 5.53 -3.32 11.35
CA TRP A 134 5.03 -3.32 9.98
C TRP A 134 5.51 -2.10 9.18
N GLU A 135 5.51 -0.93 9.81
CA GLU A 135 6.07 0.32 9.26
C GLU A 135 7.57 0.18 9.00
N LYS A 136 8.33 -0.37 9.96
CA LYS A 136 9.76 -0.67 9.77
C LYS A 136 10.03 -1.61 8.60
N GLU A 137 9.16 -2.60 8.39
CA GLU A 137 9.27 -3.47 7.20
C GLU A 137 8.98 -2.70 5.92
N ALA A 138 7.96 -1.83 5.93
CA ALA A 138 7.55 -1.02 4.78
C ALA A 138 8.67 -0.04 4.36
N TYR A 139 9.15 0.79 5.28
CA TYR A 139 10.24 1.75 5.02
C TYR A 139 11.52 1.08 4.53
N ARG A 140 11.87 -0.11 5.05
CA ARG A 140 13.07 -0.84 4.63
C ARG A 140 12.98 -1.36 3.19
N LEU A 141 11.78 -1.61 2.68
CA LEU A 141 11.55 -2.27 1.39
C LEU A 141 11.08 -1.33 0.29
N GLU A 142 10.43 -0.21 0.60
CA GLU A 142 9.83 0.69 -0.38
C GLU A 142 10.84 1.21 -1.42
N GLU A 143 12.02 1.66 -0.96
CA GLU A 143 13.05 2.24 -1.82
C GLU A 143 13.65 1.15 -2.71
N LYS A 144 13.88 -0.03 -2.15
CA LYS A 144 14.39 -1.18 -2.92
C LYS A 144 13.42 -1.59 -4.03
N LEU A 145 12.12 -1.72 -3.71
CA LEU A 145 11.10 -2.06 -4.70
C LEU A 145 11.01 -1.00 -5.80
N TYR A 146 11.04 0.28 -5.42
CA TYR A 146 11.03 1.39 -6.36
C TYR A 146 12.23 1.34 -7.30
N LYS A 147 13.45 1.18 -6.78
CA LYS A 147 14.67 1.08 -7.60
C LYS A 147 14.62 -0.08 -8.58
N GLU A 148 14.22 -1.27 -8.11
CA GLU A 148 14.05 -2.45 -8.99
C GLU A 148 13.00 -2.20 -10.09
N PHE A 149 11.93 -1.47 -9.81
CA PHE A 149 10.92 -1.11 -10.81
C PHE A 149 11.46 -0.07 -11.80
N ALA A 150 12.13 0.97 -11.30
CA ALA A 150 12.70 2.03 -12.10
C ALA A 150 13.70 1.48 -13.12
N GLU A 151 14.61 0.58 -12.70
CA GLU A 151 15.59 -0.05 -13.57
C GLU A 151 14.98 -0.84 -14.74
N VAL A 152 13.78 -1.40 -14.56
CA VAL A 152 13.12 -2.25 -15.55
C VAL A 152 12.19 -1.46 -16.48
N VAL A 153 11.64 -0.33 -16.02
CA VAL A 153 10.50 0.33 -16.67
C VAL A 153 10.73 1.80 -17.01
N LEU A 154 11.54 2.53 -16.25
CA LEU A 154 11.81 3.96 -16.43
C LEU A 154 13.08 4.18 -17.27
#